data_AF-A0A970UC13-F1
#
_entry.id   AF-A0A970UC13-F1
#
_cell.length_a   1.000
_cell.length_b   1.000
_cell.length_c   1.000
_cell.angle_alpha   90.00
_cell.angle_beta   90.00
_cell.angle_gamma   90.00
#
_symmetry.space_group_name_H-M   'P 1'
#
loop_
_entity.id
_entity.type
_entity.pdbx_description
1 polymer ?
#
loop_
_entity_poly.entity_id
_entity_poly.type
_entity_poly.pdbx_seq_one_letter_code
_entity_poly.pdbx_strand_id
1 'polypeptide(L)'
;KLMLIETMALELPATPLVAGNGLAGWGNNNSITTLRVDKNLYICGDGILETSQELPPLAPRLMVVAAMQANQVLEILLNNTI
;
A
#
# COMPACT_ATOMS: atom_id res chain seq x y z
N LYS A 1 5.65 -3.53 10.54
CA LYS A 1 4.68 -2.66 9.83
C LYS A 1 3.57 -2.17 10.75
N LEU A 2 2.89 -3.06 11.49
CA LEU A 2 1.74 -2.71 12.33
C LEU A 2 2.07 -1.62 13.37
N MET A 3 3.16 -1.77 14.12
CA MET A 3 3.59 -0.77 15.11
C MET A 3 3.71 0.65 14.52
N LEU A 4 4.26 0.79 13.30
CA LEU A 4 4.39 2.11 12.65
C LEU A 4 3.02 2.69 12.28
N ILE A 5 2.11 1.84 11.77
CA ILE A 5 0.75 2.26 11.42
C ILE A 5 0.01 2.72 12.69
N GLU A 6 0.10 1.94 13.77
CA GLU A 6 -0.54 2.26 15.06
C GLU A 6 0.02 3.55 15.65
N THR A 7 1.34 3.72 15.69
CA THR A 7 1.98 4.95 16.18
C THR A 7 1.56 6.16 15.35
N MET A 8 1.54 6.06 14.02
CA MET A 8 1.10 7.17 13.17
C MET A 8 -0.38 7.50 13.37
N ALA A 9 -1.24 6.49 13.56
CA ALA A 9 -2.66 6.70 13.81
C ALA A 9 -2.91 7.40 15.17
N LEU A 10 -2.10 7.09 16.19
CA LEU A 10 -2.21 7.69 17.52
C LEU A 10 -1.60 9.09 17.58
N GLU A 11 -0.39 9.27 17.08
CA GLU A 11 0.39 10.50 17.24
C GLU A 11 0.14 11.52 16.12
N LEU A 12 -0.27 11.08 14.92
CA LEU A 12 -0.49 11.91 13.74
C LEU A 12 -1.87 11.65 13.11
N PRO A 13 -2.99 11.70 13.87
CA PRO A 13 -4.30 11.23 13.40
C PRO A 13 -4.86 12.01 12.22
N ALA A 14 -4.40 13.24 11.97
CA ALA A 14 -4.80 14.08 10.85
C ALA A 14 -3.97 13.85 9.58
N THR A 15 -2.86 13.11 9.67
CA THR A 15 -1.94 12.87 8.55
C THR A 15 -2.33 11.58 7.83
N PRO A 16 -2.68 11.62 6.54
CA PRO A 16 -2.94 10.41 5.76
C PRO A 16 -1.70 9.50 5.65
N LEU A 17 -1.90 8.21 5.81
CA LEU A 17 -0.89 7.16 5.69
C LEU A 17 -1.23 6.21 4.55
N VAL A 18 -0.28 6.06 3.61
CA VAL A 18 -0.37 5.12 2.49
C VAL A 18 0.71 4.05 2.63
N ALA A 19 0.32 2.80 2.85
CA ALA A 19 1.22 1.68 3.10
C ALA A 19 1.14 0.60 2.01
N GLY A 20 2.21 -0.19 1.85
CA GLY A 20 2.23 -1.35 0.97
C GLY A 20 1.91 -2.66 1.72
N ASN A 21 1.21 -3.61 1.10
CA ASN A 21 1.05 -4.97 1.63
C ASN A 21 1.00 -6.04 0.55
N GLY A 22 1.81 -7.09 0.68
CA GLY A 22 1.75 -8.22 -0.23
C GLY A 22 2.39 -7.94 -1.58
N LEU A 23 3.71 -8.19 -1.65
CA LEU A 23 4.60 -7.80 -2.76
C LEU A 23 5.34 -8.99 -3.39
N ALA A 24 5.13 -10.18 -2.85
CA ALA A 24 5.94 -11.34 -3.16
C ALA A 24 5.55 -11.97 -4.51
N GLY A 25 6.53 -12.50 -5.25
CA GLY A 25 6.31 -13.30 -6.45
C GLY A 25 6.02 -12.51 -7.73
N TRP A 26 5.25 -13.11 -8.63
CA TRP A 26 4.92 -12.62 -9.97
C TRP A 26 3.49 -12.99 -10.38
N GLY A 27 2.95 -12.30 -11.38
CA GLY A 27 1.61 -12.56 -11.93
C GLY A 27 0.47 -12.03 -11.05
N ASN A 28 -0.75 -12.45 -11.39
CA ASN A 28 -2.01 -12.08 -10.71
C ASN A 28 -2.17 -10.56 -10.46
N ASN A 29 -1.85 -9.73 -11.45
CA ASN A 29 -1.91 -8.27 -11.29
C ASN A 29 -3.28 -7.76 -10.80
N ASN A 30 -4.37 -8.45 -11.15
CA ASN A 30 -5.73 -8.09 -10.76
C ASN A 30 -5.99 -8.21 -9.26
N SER A 31 -5.15 -8.92 -8.49
CA SER A 31 -5.27 -8.94 -7.03
C SER A 31 -4.65 -7.72 -6.37
N ILE A 32 -3.81 -6.96 -7.07
CA ILE A 32 -3.18 -5.76 -6.54
C ILE A 32 -4.20 -4.62 -6.58
N THR A 33 -4.58 -4.14 -5.39
CA THR A 33 -5.63 -3.14 -5.24
C THR A 33 -5.22 -2.06 -4.23
N THR A 34 -5.97 -0.96 -4.18
CA THR A 34 -5.88 0.01 -3.09
C THR A 34 -7.09 -0.15 -2.19
N LEU A 35 -6.85 -0.48 -0.93
CA LEU A 35 -7.87 -0.62 0.11
C LEU A 35 -7.80 0.57 1.07
N ARG A 36 -8.90 1.29 1.23
CA ARG A 36 -9.05 2.27 2.32
C ARG A 36 -9.52 1.53 3.57
N VAL A 37 -8.65 1.45 4.57
CA VAL A 37 -8.91 0.72 5.82
C VAL A 37 -9.57 1.62 6.87
N ASP A 38 -9.23 2.91 6.86
CA ASP A 38 -9.83 3.93 7.73
C ASP A 38 -9.83 5.29 7.01
N LYS A 39 -10.33 6.35 7.65
CA LYS A 39 -10.39 7.71 7.12
C LYS A 39 -9.05 8.16 6.54
N ASN A 40 -7.96 7.89 7.24
CA ASN A 40 -6.60 8.33 6.89
C ASN A 40 -5.63 7.17 6.62
N LEU A 41 -6.13 5.93 6.47
CA LEU A 41 -5.28 4.76 6.24
C LEU A 41 -5.63 4.06 4.93
N TYR A 42 -4.64 3.97 4.05
CA TYR A 42 -4.73 3.32 2.74
C TYR A 42 -3.65 2.25 2.62
N ILE A 43 -4.01 1.11 2.03
CA ILE A 43 -3.09 0.00 1.80
C ILE A 43 -3.13 -0.37 0.31
N CYS A 44 -1.98 -0.33 -0.35
CA CYS A 44 -1.80 -0.76 -1.73
C CYS A 44 -1.12 -2.14 -1.77
N GLY A 45 -1.59 -3.05 -2.61
CA GLY A 45 -0.97 -4.37 -2.81
C GLY A 45 -2.00 -5.50 -2.86
N ASP A 46 -1.54 -6.75 -2.78
CA ASP A 46 -2.44 -7.92 -2.83
C ASP A 46 -2.98 -8.37 -1.46
N GLY A 47 -2.38 -7.90 -0.37
CA GLY A 47 -2.82 -8.22 0.99
C GLY A 47 -2.59 -9.65 1.47
N ILE A 48 -2.01 -10.53 0.64
CA ILE A 48 -1.99 -11.98 0.84
C ILE A 48 -0.55 -12.54 0.80
N LEU A 49 0.25 -12.15 -0.20
CA LEU A 49 1.52 -12.84 -0.47
C LEU A 49 2.68 -12.25 0.34
N GLU A 50 3.17 -13.04 1.28
CA GLU A 50 4.33 -12.71 2.10
C GLU A 50 5.64 -13.07 1.41
N THR A 51 6.67 -12.24 1.60
CA THR A 51 7.99 -12.44 0.99
C THR A 51 8.73 -13.55 1.70
N SER A 52 9.22 -14.53 0.94
CA SER A 52 10.11 -15.60 1.42
C SER A 52 11.28 -15.81 0.45
N GLN A 53 12.17 -16.76 0.77
CA GLN A 53 13.26 -17.13 -0.12
C GLN A 53 12.75 -17.77 -1.43
N GLU A 54 11.64 -18.49 -1.35
CA GLU A 54 10.96 -19.17 -2.46
C GLU A 54 10.00 -18.24 -3.21
N LEU A 55 9.48 -17.21 -2.53
CA LEU A 55 8.61 -16.19 -3.09
C LEU A 55 9.19 -14.79 -2.82
N PRO A 56 10.26 -14.39 -3.52
CA PRO A 56 10.92 -13.13 -3.26
C PRO A 56 10.10 -11.93 -3.75
N PRO A 57 10.32 -10.73 -3.20
CA PRO A 57 9.76 -9.51 -3.76
C PRO A 57 10.46 -9.18 -5.08
N LEU A 58 9.79 -9.45 -6.20
CA LEU A 58 10.34 -9.17 -7.53
C LEU A 58 9.96 -7.76 -8.00
N ALA A 59 10.91 -7.10 -8.66
CA ALA A 59 10.79 -5.71 -9.10
C ALA A 59 9.46 -5.36 -9.82
N PRO A 60 8.92 -6.18 -10.75
CA PRO A 60 7.70 -5.80 -11.48
C PRO A 60 6.49 -5.55 -10.57
N ARG A 61 6.21 -6.45 -9.62
CA ARG A 61 5.08 -6.27 -8.68
C ARG A 61 5.36 -5.15 -7.69
N LEU A 62 6.61 -5.05 -7.23
CA LEU A 62 7.06 -4.00 -6.31
C LEU A 62 6.85 -2.60 -6.90
N MET A 63 7.20 -2.42 -8.18
CA MET A 63 7.01 -1.16 -8.90
C MET A 63 5.53 -0.80 -9.09
N VAL A 64 4.66 -1.77 -9.38
CA VAL A 64 3.21 -1.52 -9.48
C VAL A 64 2.67 -1.01 -8.15
N VAL A 65 2.98 -1.67 -7.04
CA VAL A 65 2.50 -1.23 -5.72
C VAL A 65 3.07 0.13 -5.34
N ALA A 66 4.36 0.37 -5.60
CA ALA A 66 4.97 1.67 -5.33
C ALA A 66 4.30 2.81 -6.14
N ALA A 67 4.01 2.56 -7.42
CA ALA A 67 3.29 3.51 -8.27
C ALA A 67 1.86 3.76 -7.75
N MET A 68 1.16 2.72 -7.30
CA MET A 68 -0.17 2.86 -6.69
C MET A 68 -0.15 3.66 -5.38
N GLN A 69 0.86 3.46 -4.54
CA GLN A 69 1.02 4.27 -3.32
C GLN A 69 1.24 5.74 -3.68
N ALA A 70 2.09 6.03 -4.66
CA ALA A 70 2.32 7.40 -5.13
C ALA A 70 1.03 8.02 -5.72
N ASN A 71 0.29 7.25 -6.52
CA ASN A 71 -1.00 7.70 -7.06
C ASN A 71 -2.01 8.01 -5.96
N GLN A 72 -2.10 7.17 -4.93
CA GLN A 72 -3.00 7.43 -3.80
C GLN A 72 -2.61 8.69 -3.03
N VAL A 73 -1.31 8.97 -2.87
CA VAL A 73 -0.84 10.23 -2.29
C VAL A 73 -1.26 11.42 -3.15
N LEU A 74 -1.15 11.33 -4.48
CA LEU A 74 -1.64 12.38 -5.38
C LEU A 74 -3.16 12.60 -5.24
N GLU A 75 -3.96 11.52 -5.23
CA GLU A 75 -5.41 11.62 -5.01
C GLU A 75 -5.75 12.38 -3.71
N ILE A 76 -5.03 12.07 -2.62
CA ILE A 76 -5.21 12.74 -1.33
C ILE A 76 -4.85 14.23 -1.43
N LEU A 77 -3.68 14.56 -1.97
CA LEU A 77 -3.18 15.94 -2.02
C LEU A 77 -3.94 16.82 -3.00
N LEU A 78 -4.50 16.23 -4.05
CA LEU A 78 -5.27 16.93 -5.08
C LEU A 78 -6.78 16.92 -4.78
N ASN A 79 -7.20 16.51 -3.57
CA ASN A 79 -8.59 16.45 -3.14
C ASN A 79 -9.52 15.63 -4.06
N ASN A 80 -9.06 14.48 -4.56
CA ASN A 80 -9.74 13.62 -5.52
C ASN A 80 -10.22 14.37 -6.78
N THR A 81 -9.41 14.41 -7.82
CA THR A 81 -9.88 14.86 -9.14
C THR A 81 -9.19 14.10 -10.27
N ILE A 82 -9.91 13.14 -10.86
CA ILE A 82 -10.56 13.25 -12.19
C ILE A 82 -11.89 12.47 -12.12
#